data_AF-A0A957AFN6-F1
#
_entry.id   AF-A0A957AFN6-F1
#
_cell.length_a   1.000
_cell.length_b   1.000
_cell.length_c   1.000
_cell.angle_alpha   90.00
_cell.angle_beta   90.00
_cell.angle_gamma   90.00
#
_symmetry.space_group_name_H-M   'P 1'
#
loop_
_entity.id
_entity.type
_entity.pdbx_description
1 polymer ?
#
loop_
_entity_poly.entity_id
_entity_poly.type
_entity_poly.pdbx_seq_one_letter_code
_entity_poly.pdbx_strand_id
1 'polypeptide(L)'
;EDEPPNNPETIANAWPDGSPLVQAAIIGSTAGGPLETFAGGATPVPAPNGVISRSKFTLVYPTAEEAVLAAGQIQHRLATGSSTSYEQPWSELFATWTVQPNEANTSVLVTIEWQNVPSKGLTLLYRRDLGFITG
;
A
#
# COMPACT_ATOMS: atom_id res chain seq x y z
N GLU A 1 -26.98 -16.52 26.66
CA GLU A 1 -25.90 -17.16 25.90
C GLU A 1 -25.21 -16.06 25.14
N ASP A 2 -24.03 -15.66 25.61
CA ASP A 2 -23.18 -14.63 24.98
C ASP A 2 -22.40 -15.27 23.83
N GLU A 3 -22.69 -14.85 22.61
CA GLU A 3 -21.94 -15.25 21.42
C GLU A 3 -20.58 -14.52 21.43
N PRO A 4 -19.44 -15.21 21.19
CA PRO A 4 -18.15 -14.55 21.23
C PRO A 4 -18.00 -13.55 20.07
N PRO A 5 -17.45 -12.34 20.29
CA PRO A 5 -17.42 -11.24 19.32
C PRO A 5 -16.41 -11.42 18.17
N ASN A 6 -15.99 -12.64 17.85
CA ASN A 6 -14.88 -12.93 16.93
C ASN A 6 -15.17 -14.12 16.00
N ASN A 7 -16.34 -14.13 15.36
CA ASN A 7 -16.53 -15.01 14.20
C ASN A 7 -15.86 -14.36 12.96
N PRO A 8 -14.79 -14.96 12.40
CA PRO A 8 -14.10 -14.42 11.22
C PRO A 8 -15.01 -14.33 9.98
N GLU A 9 -16.10 -15.10 9.93
CA GLU A 9 -17.10 -15.02 8.84
C GLU A 9 -17.91 -13.72 8.88
N THR A 10 -18.09 -13.11 10.06
CA THR A 10 -18.80 -11.83 10.20
C THR A 10 -17.98 -10.67 9.66
N ILE A 11 -16.65 -10.76 9.69
CA ILE A 11 -15.75 -9.72 9.18
C ILE A 11 -15.66 -9.79 7.65
N ALA A 12 -15.70 -10.99 7.07
CA ALA A 12 -15.68 -11.18 5.62
C ALA A 12 -16.95 -10.67 4.92
N ASN A 13 -18.11 -10.76 5.59
CA ASN A 13 -19.40 -10.30 5.06
C ASN A 13 -19.75 -8.84 5.40
N ALA A 14 -18.91 -8.13 6.15
CA ALA A 14 -19.21 -6.77 6.62
C ALA A 14 -18.86 -5.65 5.62
N TRP A 15 -18.19 -5.99 4.52
CA TRP A 15 -17.78 -5.01 3.51
C TRP A 15 -18.71 -5.14 2.32
N PRO A 16 -19.44 -4.08 1.92
CA PRO A 16 -20.29 -4.14 0.74
C PRO A 16 -19.47 -4.59 -0.46
N ASP A 17 -20.07 -5.40 -1.33
CA ASP A 17 -19.51 -5.88 -2.60
C ASP A 17 -19.18 -4.69 -3.51
N GLY A 18 -18.05 -4.02 -3.25
CA GLY A 18 -17.62 -2.82 -3.94
C GLY A 18 -16.56 -2.07 -3.15
N SER A 19 -15.34 -2.04 -3.68
CA SER A 19 -14.36 -1.03 -3.26
C SER A 19 -14.87 0.35 -3.65
N PRO A 20 -14.82 1.36 -2.76
CA PRO A 20 -15.06 2.74 -3.16
C PRO A 20 -14.20 3.12 -4.35
N LEU A 21 -14.79 3.85 -5.30
CA LEU A 21 -14.10 4.23 -6.53
C LEU A 21 -13.11 5.36 -6.25
N VAL A 22 -11.83 5.08 -6.50
CA VAL A 22 -10.78 6.10 -6.46
C VAL A 22 -10.99 7.09 -7.60
N GLN A 23 -11.27 8.35 -7.29
CA GLN A 23 -11.45 9.42 -8.29
C GLN A 23 -10.12 9.91 -8.86
N ALA A 24 -9.11 10.02 -8.00
CA ALA A 24 -7.76 10.41 -8.39
C ALA A 24 -6.74 9.75 -7.45
N ALA A 25 -5.54 9.49 -7.98
CA ALA A 25 -4.42 8.99 -7.21
C ALA A 25 -3.17 9.82 -7.51
N ILE A 26 -2.52 10.31 -6.46
CA ILE A 26 -1.19 10.94 -6.54
C ILE A 26 -0.20 9.97 -5.94
N ILE A 27 0.85 9.64 -6.70
CA ILE A 27 1.87 8.70 -6.28
C ILE A 27 3.21 9.42 -6.23
N GLY A 28 3.88 9.36 -5.08
CA GLY A 28 5.24 9.85 -4.90
C GLY A 28 6.09 8.76 -4.29
N SER A 29 7.29 8.53 -4.83
CA SER A 29 8.26 7.61 -4.22
C SER A 29 9.58 8.33 -4.00
N THR A 30 10.15 8.17 -2.82
CA THR A 30 11.55 8.57 -2.58
C THR A 30 12.45 7.50 -3.16
N ALA A 31 13.54 7.88 -3.83
CA ALA A 31 14.58 6.94 -4.20
C ALA A 31 15.12 6.30 -2.91
N GLY A 32 14.79 5.03 -2.69
CA GLY A 32 15.46 4.24 -1.68
C GLY A 32 16.87 4.02 -2.17
N GLY A 33 17.83 4.72 -1.56
CA GLY A 33 19.25 4.46 -1.75
C GLY A 33 19.73 4.70 -3.17
N PRO A 34 20.99 4.36 -3.45
CA PRO A 34 21.63 4.87 -4.64
C PRO A 34 20.97 4.37 -5.92
N LEU A 35 20.67 5.32 -6.80
CA LEU A 35 20.39 5.04 -8.20
C LEU A 35 21.58 4.26 -8.75
N GLU A 36 21.32 3.18 -9.49
CA GLU A 36 22.37 2.49 -10.24
C GLU A 36 23.12 3.53 -11.06
N THR A 37 24.42 3.69 -10.80
CA THR A 37 25.24 4.63 -11.53
C THR A 37 25.42 4.07 -12.94
N PHE A 38 24.78 4.71 -13.92
CA PHE A 38 25.11 4.47 -15.33
C PHE A 38 26.59 4.81 -15.52
N ALA A 39 27.41 3.77 -15.71
CA ALA A 39 28.83 3.81 -16.05
C ALA A 39 29.74 4.70 -15.15
N GLY A 40 30.29 4.10 -14.10
CA GLY A 40 31.58 4.53 -13.52
C GLY A 40 31.56 5.61 -12.43
N GLY A 41 30.39 6.04 -11.97
CA GLY A 41 30.27 6.94 -10.82
C GLY A 41 30.37 6.18 -9.48
N ALA A 42 31.15 6.74 -8.54
CA ALA A 42 31.45 6.17 -7.22
C ALA A 42 30.30 5.39 -6.58
N THR A 43 30.57 4.14 -6.21
CA THR A 43 29.62 3.25 -5.51
C THR A 43 29.09 3.95 -4.27
N PRO A 44 27.79 4.28 -4.18
CA PRO A 44 27.33 5.05 -3.05
C PRO A 44 27.28 4.17 -1.81
N VAL A 45 27.70 4.73 -0.68
CA VAL A 45 27.77 4.02 0.60
C VAL A 45 26.36 3.59 1.02
N PRO A 46 26.11 2.29 1.27
CA PRO A 46 24.83 1.83 1.80
C PRO A 46 24.52 2.57 3.11
N ALA A 47 23.29 3.06 3.26
CA ALA A 47 22.85 3.62 4.53
C ALA A 47 22.95 2.53 5.63
N PRO A 48 23.38 2.86 6.87
CA PRO A 48 23.63 1.89 7.94
C PRO A 48 22.45 0.96 8.26
N ASN A 49 21.22 1.37 7.92
CA ASN A 49 19.97 0.66 8.21
C ASN A 49 19.37 -0.03 6.98
N GLY A 50 20.17 -0.21 5.93
CA GLY A 50 19.66 -0.65 4.63
C GLY A 50 18.95 0.47 3.88
N VAL A 51 18.71 0.20 2.61
CA VAL A 51 18.08 1.14 1.68
C VAL A 51 16.57 1.04 1.82
N ILE A 52 15.95 1.98 2.52
CA ILE A 52 14.49 2.07 2.67
C ILE A 52 13.96 2.97 1.56
N SER A 53 13.35 2.38 0.53
CA SER A 53 12.48 3.13 -0.37
C SER A 53 11.14 3.36 0.31
N ARG A 54 10.51 4.51 0.05
CA ARG A 54 9.18 4.83 0.57
C ARG A 54 8.28 5.32 -0.55
N SER A 55 7.13 4.69 -0.70
CA SER A 55 6.08 5.10 -1.63
C SER A 55 4.90 5.67 -0.85
N LYS A 56 4.33 6.75 -1.35
CA LYS A 56 3.12 7.38 -0.83
C LYS A 56 2.07 7.42 -1.93
N PHE A 57 0.86 6.99 -1.60
CA PHE A 57 -0.32 7.07 -2.45
C PHE A 57 -1.33 7.95 -1.73
N THR A 58 -1.70 9.06 -2.34
CA THR A 58 -2.85 9.86 -1.90
C THR A 58 -4.01 9.52 -2.82
N LEU A 59 -5.01 8.83 -2.28
CA LEU A 59 -6.20 8.39 -3.00
C LEU A 59 -7.36 9.31 -2.65
N VAL A 60 -8.01 9.89 -3.65
CA VAL A 60 -9.14 10.81 -3.47
C VAL A 60 -10.44 10.05 -3.74
N TYR A 61 -11.40 10.24 -2.83
CA TYR A 61 -12.72 9.63 -2.88
C TYR A 61 -13.83 10.69 -2.94
N PRO A 62 -15.02 10.32 -3.44
CA PRO A 62 -16.19 11.20 -3.49
C PRO A 62 -16.62 11.75 -2.12
N THR A 63 -16.54 10.94 -1.06
CA THR A 63 -17.01 11.30 0.29
C THR A 63 -16.01 10.89 1.36
N ALA A 64 -16.11 11.51 2.54
CA ALA A 64 -15.27 11.15 3.69
C ALA A 64 -15.59 9.74 4.20
N GLU A 65 -16.86 9.34 4.18
CA GLU A 65 -17.31 7.99 4.54
C GLU A 65 -16.67 6.92 3.63
N GLU A 66 -16.65 7.18 2.32
CA GLU A 66 -15.98 6.30 1.35
C GLU A 66 -14.47 6.24 1.58
N ALA A 67 -13.82 7.36 1.94
CA ALA A 67 -12.40 7.35 2.30
C ALA A 67 -12.11 6.52 3.55
N VAL A 68 -12.96 6.60 4.59
CA VAL A 68 -12.82 5.79 5.81
C VAL A 68 -13.04 4.31 5.52
N LEU A 69 -14.08 3.98 4.74
CA LEU A 69 -14.36 2.62 4.31
C LEU A 69 -13.20 2.06 3.50
N ALA A 70 -12.71 2.81 2.51
CA ALA A 70 -11.58 2.40 1.68
C ALA A 70 -10.30 2.21 2.51
N ALA A 71 -10.02 3.09 3.48
CA ALA A 71 -8.87 2.93 4.36
C ALA A 71 -8.91 1.58 5.11
N GLY A 72 -10.08 1.21 5.63
CA GLY A 72 -10.27 -0.09 6.29
C GLY A 72 -10.06 -1.28 5.34
N GLN A 73 -10.62 -1.22 4.12
CA GLN A 73 -10.44 -2.26 3.11
C GLN A 73 -8.99 -2.39 2.66
N ILE A 74 -8.30 -1.27 2.41
CA ILE A 74 -6.89 -1.24 2.01
C ILE A 74 -6.03 -1.86 3.12
N GLN A 75 -6.26 -1.47 4.38
CA GLN A 75 -5.54 -2.04 5.52
C GLN A 75 -5.75 -3.55 5.62
N HIS A 76 -6.98 -4.03 5.43
CA HIS A 76 -7.29 -5.46 5.44
C HIS A 76 -6.58 -6.21 4.30
N ARG A 77 -6.63 -5.68 3.07
CA ARG A 77 -5.98 -6.29 1.90
C ARG A 77 -4.47 -6.29 2.00
N LEU A 78 -3.85 -5.25 2.55
CA LEU A 78 -2.41 -5.24 2.83
C LEU A 78 -2.01 -6.31 3.85
N ALA A 79 -2.88 -6.61 4.82
CA ALA A 79 -2.62 -7.62 5.85
C ALA A 79 -2.87 -9.07 5.39
N THR A 80 -3.83 -9.29 4.51
CA THR A 80 -4.33 -10.65 4.17
C THR A 80 -4.10 -11.05 2.71
N GLY A 81 -3.89 -10.07 1.83
CA GLY A 81 -3.74 -10.29 0.40
C GLY A 81 -2.30 -10.53 -0.04
N SER A 82 -2.17 -10.78 -1.34
CA SER A 82 -0.90 -11.06 -2.00
C SER A 82 -0.76 -10.28 -3.30
N SER A 83 0.49 -10.07 -3.70
CA SER A 83 0.84 -9.60 -5.03
C SER A 83 0.54 -10.67 -6.07
N THR A 84 -0.16 -10.28 -7.14
CA THR A 84 -0.38 -11.19 -8.28
C THR A 84 0.90 -11.35 -9.11
N SER A 85 1.73 -10.32 -9.18
CA SER A 85 2.97 -10.33 -9.98
C SER A 85 4.12 -11.12 -9.33
N TYR A 86 4.16 -11.15 -8.00
CA TYR A 86 5.20 -11.82 -7.23
C TYR A 86 4.71 -13.10 -6.54
N GLU A 87 3.40 -13.39 -6.58
CA GLU A 87 2.78 -14.56 -5.94
C GLU A 87 3.14 -14.67 -4.44
N GLN A 88 3.30 -13.53 -3.77
CA GLN A 88 3.75 -13.42 -2.39
C GLN A 88 2.83 -12.51 -1.58
N PRO A 89 2.62 -12.78 -0.28
CA PRO A 89 1.92 -11.87 0.62
C PRO A 89 2.53 -10.47 0.59
N TRP A 90 1.69 -9.43 0.70
CA TRP A 90 2.17 -8.05 0.78
C TRP A 90 3.12 -7.83 1.97
N SER A 91 2.90 -8.55 3.07
CA SER A 91 3.74 -8.54 4.27
C SER A 91 5.18 -9.04 4.04
N GLU A 92 5.42 -9.85 3.01
CA GLU A 92 6.76 -10.30 2.64
C GLU A 92 7.47 -9.29 1.70
N LEU A 93 6.69 -8.48 0.98
CA LEU A 93 7.21 -7.47 0.04
C LEU A 93 7.53 -6.14 0.72
N PHE A 94 6.72 -5.76 1.71
CA PHE A 94 6.80 -4.46 2.39
C PHE A 94 7.45 -4.61 3.77
N ALA A 95 8.27 -3.65 4.16
CA ALA A 95 8.88 -3.59 5.50
C ALA A 95 7.82 -3.15 6.50
N THR A 96 7.11 -2.07 6.16
CA THR A 96 5.99 -1.51 6.93
C THR A 96 5.00 -0.87 5.97
N TRP A 97 3.75 -0.69 6.42
CA TRP A 97 2.76 0.13 5.75
C TRP A 97 1.90 0.89 6.75
N THR A 98 1.36 2.02 6.32
CA THR A 98 0.32 2.76 7.03
C THR A 98 -0.80 3.14 6.08
N VAL A 99 -2.03 3.14 6.58
CA VAL A 99 -3.21 3.59 5.86
C VAL A 99 -3.94 4.58 6.75
N GLN A 100 -4.03 5.83 6.31
CA GLN A 100 -4.58 6.93 7.10
C GLN A 100 -5.66 7.64 6.29
N PRO A 101 -6.94 7.56 6.71
CA PRO A 101 -7.97 8.40 6.12
C PRO A 101 -7.77 9.86 6.55
N ASN A 102 -8.08 10.78 5.65
CA ASN A 102 -8.16 12.21 5.87
C ASN A 102 -9.56 12.67 5.47
N GLU A 103 -10.45 12.71 6.46
CA GLU A 103 -11.86 13.07 6.28
C GLU A 103 -12.03 14.51 5.77
N ALA A 104 -11.14 15.43 6.14
CA ALA A 104 -11.21 16.83 5.71
C ALA A 104 -11.00 17.00 4.19
N ASN A 105 -10.24 16.09 3.57
CA ASN A 105 -9.88 16.15 2.15
C ASN A 105 -10.41 14.93 1.37
N THR A 106 -11.39 14.21 1.93
CA THR A 106 -11.99 12.98 1.35
C THR A 106 -10.95 12.03 0.74
N SER A 107 -9.82 11.83 1.44
CA SER A 107 -8.68 11.11 0.89
C SER A 107 -8.12 10.05 1.83
N VAL A 108 -7.36 9.11 1.29
CA VAL A 108 -6.59 8.12 2.04
C VAL A 108 -5.13 8.25 1.67
N LEU A 109 -4.27 8.41 2.67
CA LEU A 109 -2.83 8.34 2.52
C LEU A 109 -2.36 6.93 2.84
N VAL A 110 -1.84 6.23 1.84
CA VAL A 110 -1.15 4.95 2.00
C VAL A 110 0.35 5.21 1.93
N THR A 111 1.09 4.83 2.96
CA THR A 111 2.56 4.86 2.96
C THR A 111 3.09 3.44 3.00
N ILE A 112 4.00 3.10 2.11
CA ILE A 112 4.64 1.79 2.02
C ILE A 112 6.15 1.97 2.13
N GLU A 113 6.77 1.21 3.01
CA GLU A 113 8.22 1.08 3.08
C GLU A 113 8.63 -0.27 2.47
N TRP A 114 9.63 -0.26 1.60
CA TRP A 114 10.04 -1.45 0.84
C TRP A 114 11.15 -2.20 1.53
N GLN A 115 11.09 -3.54 1.50
CA GLN A 115 12.26 -4.36 1.85
C GLN A 115 13.21 -4.48 0.64
N ASN A 116 14.48 -4.19 0.87
CA ASN A 116 15.63 -4.63 0.05
C ASN A 116 15.72 -4.20 -1.43
N VAL A 117 14.98 -3.19 -1.96
CA VAL A 117 15.13 -2.83 -3.41
C VAL A 117 14.81 -1.35 -3.75
N PRO A 118 15.49 -0.74 -4.75
CA PRO A 118 15.17 0.61 -5.24
C PRO A 118 13.94 0.74 -6.17
N SER A 119 13.35 -0.35 -6.71
CA SER A 119 12.47 -0.26 -7.91
C SER A 119 11.15 -1.07 -7.89
N LYS A 120 10.83 -1.79 -6.80
CA LYS A 120 9.61 -2.63 -6.74
C LYS A 120 8.30 -1.83 -6.81
N GLY A 121 8.27 -0.61 -6.26
CA GLY A 121 7.06 0.22 -6.23
C GLY A 121 6.54 0.66 -7.60
N LEU A 122 7.42 1.17 -8.47
CA LEU A 122 7.02 1.52 -9.83
C LEU A 122 6.66 0.27 -10.65
N THR A 123 7.33 -0.85 -10.39
CA THR A 123 7.04 -2.11 -11.08
C THR A 123 5.62 -2.60 -10.83
N LEU A 124 5.15 -2.57 -9.58
CA LEU A 124 3.79 -2.93 -9.23
C LEU A 124 2.76 -2.01 -9.90
N LEU A 125 3.03 -0.71 -9.94
CA LEU A 125 2.18 0.26 -10.66
C LEU A 125 2.08 -0.07 -12.17
N TYR A 126 3.22 -0.28 -12.85
CA TYR A 126 3.22 -0.59 -14.28
C TYR A 126 2.58 -1.95 -14.61
N ARG A 127 2.68 -2.92 -13.70
CA ARG A 127 2.01 -4.22 -13.81
C ARG A 127 0.54 -4.19 -13.38
N ARG A 128 0.04 -3.04 -12.92
CA ARG A 128 -1.30 -2.88 -12.33
C ARG A 128 -1.54 -3.80 -11.14
N ASP A 129 -0.48 -4.18 -10.45
CA ASP A 129 -0.53 -5.05 -9.28
C ASP A 129 -0.62 -4.20 -8.01
N LEU A 130 -1.75 -3.51 -7.90
CA LEU A 130 -2.14 -2.67 -6.78
C LEU A 130 -3.49 -3.15 -6.22
N GLY A 131 -3.71 -4.46 -6.22
CA GLY A 131 -4.98 -5.06 -5.76
C GLY A 131 -5.33 -4.71 -4.32
N PHE A 132 -4.33 -4.33 -3.50
CA PHE A 132 -4.59 -3.78 -2.17
C PHE A 132 -5.33 -2.42 -2.19
N ILE A 133 -5.29 -1.67 -3.29
CA ILE A 133 -6.03 -0.41 -3.49
C ILE A 133 -7.42 -0.67 -4.07
N THR A 134 -7.50 -1.39 -5.20
CA THR A 134 -8.73 -1.47 -6.01
C THR A 134 -9.65 -2.63 -5.63
N GLY A 135 -9.15 -3.63 -4.90
CA GLY A 135 -9.76 -4.95 -4.90
C GLY A 135 -9.43 -5.72 -6.17
#